data_AF-A0A7S1GTZ6-F1
#
_entry.id   AF-A0A7S1GTZ6-F1
#
_cell.length_a   1.000
_cell.length_b   1.000
_cell.length_c   1.000
_cell.angle_alpha   90.00
_cell.angle_beta   90.00
_cell.angle_gamma   90.00
#
_symmetry.space_group_name_H-M   'P 1'
#
loop_
_entity.id
_entity.type
_entity.pdbx_description
1 polymer ?
#
loop_
_entity_poly.entity_id
_entity_poly.type
_entity_poly.pdbx_seq_one_letter_code
_entity_poly.pdbx_strand_id
1 'polypeptide(L)'
;MPPPDGKFDAYDGSASDGAKKLGFWRGWGVAAGLAVAHWCVAVSACRHNSITFDEVAHVGGGLGCLQYGDYRLNPENGILPQGLSGLAMYIGGVRLPGVSDAGTREGMAWRYSDSWELGWRALYE
;
A
#
# COMPACT_ATOMS: atom_id res chain seq x y z
N MET A 1 -43.44 -36.55 44.41
CA MET A 1 -43.25 -35.52 43.36
C MET A 1 -41.86 -35.77 42.76
N PRO A 2 -41.75 -36.30 41.53
CA PRO A 2 -40.44 -36.56 40.93
C PRO A 2 -39.80 -35.23 40.46
N PRO A 3 -38.46 -35.14 40.39
CA PRO A 3 -37.78 -33.95 39.88
C PRO A 3 -37.97 -33.84 38.35
N PRO A 4 -37.92 -32.62 37.78
CA PRO A 4 -38.00 -32.42 36.33
C PRO A 4 -36.83 -33.12 35.65
N ASP A 5 -37.12 -33.89 34.61
CA ASP A 5 -36.16 -34.53 33.74
C ASP A 5 -35.38 -33.46 32.95
N GLY A 6 -34.31 -32.95 33.58
CA GLY A 6 -33.40 -31.97 33.01
C GLY A 6 -32.63 -32.53 31.80
N LYS A 7 -33.32 -32.67 30.67
CA LYS A 7 -32.67 -32.77 29.35
C LYS A 7 -32.26 -31.36 28.97
N PHE A 8 -30.99 -31.05 29.15
CA PHE A 8 -30.37 -29.91 28.50
C PHE A 8 -30.27 -30.25 27.01
N ASP A 9 -31.08 -29.58 26.18
CA ASP A 9 -30.90 -29.62 24.74
C ASP A 9 -29.49 -29.13 24.42
N ALA A 10 -28.68 -30.01 23.81
CA ALA A 10 -27.32 -29.67 23.41
C ALA A 10 -27.38 -28.48 22.43
N TYR A 11 -26.70 -27.39 22.78
CA TYR A 11 -26.62 -26.20 21.95
C TYR A 11 -25.99 -26.56 20.59
N ASP A 12 -26.79 -26.55 19.52
CA ASP A 12 -26.31 -26.81 18.16
C ASP A 12 -25.50 -25.60 17.65
N GLY A 13 -24.17 -25.68 17.80
CA GLY A 13 -23.23 -24.65 17.34
C GLY A 13 -23.11 -24.54 15.81
N SER A 14 -23.61 -25.52 15.06
CA SER A 14 -23.45 -25.64 13.60
C SER A 14 -24.12 -24.48 12.85
N ALA A 15 -25.33 -24.09 13.27
CA ALA A 15 -26.05 -22.97 12.67
C ALA A 15 -25.34 -21.63 12.90
N SER A 16 -24.74 -21.45 14.08
CA SER A 16 -23.99 -20.23 14.44
C SER A 16 -22.68 -20.12 13.65
N ASP A 17 -22.02 -21.24 13.38
CA ASP A 17 -20.78 -21.29 12.61
C ASP A 17 -21.01 -21.06 11.11
N GLY A 18 -22.12 -21.56 10.56
CA GLY A 18 -22.55 -21.27 9.19
C GLY A 18 -22.81 -19.78 8.96
N ALA A 19 -23.50 -19.13 9.89
CA ALA A 19 -23.79 -17.69 9.83
C ALA A 19 -22.51 -16.83 9.91
N LYS A 20 -21.56 -17.20 10.78
CA LYS A 20 -20.25 -16.52 10.90
C LYS A 20 -19.41 -16.67 9.63
N LYS A 21 -19.37 -17.86 9.03
CA LYS A 21 -18.68 -18.10 7.75
C LYS A 21 -19.32 -17.31 6.62
N LEU A 22 -20.66 -17.32 6.51
CA LEU A 22 -21.37 -16.53 5.50
C LEU A 22 -21.13 -15.02 5.67
N GLY A 23 -21.12 -14.51 6.90
CA GLY A 23 -20.78 -13.12 7.21
C GLY A 23 -19.34 -12.75 6.85
N PHE A 24 -18.39 -13.64 7.14
CA PHE A 24 -16.98 -13.49 6.77
C PHE A 24 -16.81 -13.40 5.24
N TRP A 25 -17.37 -14.36 4.49
CA TRP A 25 -17.28 -14.36 3.02
C TRP A 25 -18.01 -13.18 2.37
N ARG A 26 -19.10 -12.69 2.95
CA ARG A 26 -19.77 -11.45 2.50
C ARG A 26 -18.86 -10.23 2.71
N GLY A 27 -18.20 -10.13 3.87
CA GLY A 27 -17.24 -9.06 4.15
C GLY A 27 -16.07 -9.04 3.17
N TRP A 28 -15.45 -10.20 2.93
CA TRP A 28 -14.38 -10.32 1.93
C TRP A 28 -14.85 -10.06 0.51
N GLY A 29 -16.07 -10.48 0.15
CA GLY A 29 -16.68 -10.17 -1.13
C GLY A 29 -16.83 -8.67 -1.37
N VAL A 30 -17.30 -7.92 -0.37
CA VAL A 30 -17.39 -6.46 -0.43
C VAL A 30 -16.00 -5.82 -0.53
N ALA A 31 -15.04 -6.25 0.29
CA ALA A 31 -13.68 -5.74 0.26
C ALA A 31 -12.99 -5.96 -1.10
N ALA A 32 -13.14 -7.16 -1.66
CA ALA A 32 -12.62 -7.48 -2.99
C ALA A 32 -13.32 -6.64 -4.07
N GLY A 33 -14.64 -6.47 -3.98
CA GLY A 33 -15.40 -5.61 -4.89
C GLY A 33 -14.92 -4.16 -4.87
N LEU A 34 -14.69 -3.61 -3.67
CA LEU A 34 -14.15 -2.26 -3.50
C LEU A 34 -12.72 -2.13 -4.04
N ALA A 35 -11.86 -3.13 -3.81
CA ALA A 35 -10.49 -3.13 -4.32
C ALA A 35 -10.47 -3.15 -5.86
N VAL A 36 -11.31 -3.98 -6.49
CA VAL A 36 -11.44 -4.02 -7.96
C VAL A 36 -11.99 -2.71 -8.49
N ALA A 37 -13.02 -2.14 -7.87
CA ALA A 37 -13.58 -0.85 -8.28
C ALA A 37 -12.55 0.28 -8.18
N HIS A 38 -11.80 0.33 -7.07
CA HIS A 38 -10.71 1.29 -6.88
C HIS A 38 -9.64 1.15 -7.97
N TRP A 39 -9.20 -0.07 -8.26
CA TRP A 39 -8.23 -0.33 -9.33
C TRP A 39 -8.73 0.13 -10.71
N CYS A 40 -9.98 -0.17 -11.06
CA CYS A 40 -10.58 0.30 -12.32
C CYS A 40 -10.58 1.83 -12.43
N VAL A 41 -10.93 2.53 -11.35
CA VAL A 41 -10.90 4.00 -11.31
C VAL A 41 -9.47 4.51 -11.46
N ALA A 42 -8.52 3.97 -10.71
CA ALA A 42 -7.11 4.38 -10.78
C ALA A 42 -6.53 4.22 -12.20
N VAL A 43 -6.68 3.03 -12.81
CA VAL A 43 -6.14 2.75 -14.15
C VAL A 43 -6.83 3.58 -15.23
N SER A 44 -8.14 3.78 -15.15
CA SER A 44 -8.87 4.60 -16.12
C SER A 44 -8.50 6.09 -16.01
N ALA A 45 -8.22 6.57 -14.79
CA ALA A 45 -7.73 7.93 -14.55
C ALA A 45 -6.35 8.16 -15.19
N CYS A 46 -5.43 7.19 -15.11
CA CYS A 46 -4.11 7.28 -15.76
C CYS A 46 -4.16 7.46 -17.29
N ARG A 47 -5.30 7.19 -17.94
CA ARG A 47 -5.45 7.41 -19.40
C ARG A 47 -5.65 8.87 -19.78
N HIS A 48 -6.06 9.72 -18.83
CA HIS A 48 -6.42 11.11 -19.06
C HIS A 48 -5.66 12.08 -18.16
N ASN A 49 -5.15 11.59 -17.03
CA ASN A 49 -4.42 12.38 -16.06
C ASN A 49 -2.94 11.99 -16.06
N SER A 50 -2.09 13.00 -15.99
CA SER A 50 -0.67 12.84 -15.72
C SER A 50 -0.41 12.80 -14.21
N ILE A 51 0.82 12.43 -13.83
CA ILE A 51 1.26 12.46 -12.44
C ILE A 51 0.99 13.83 -11.81
N THR A 52 0.43 13.85 -10.60
CA THR A 52 0.25 15.06 -9.79
C THR A 52 1.52 15.38 -9.01
N PHE A 53 1.63 16.64 -8.56
CA PHE A 53 2.86 17.17 -8.00
C PHE A 53 3.41 16.30 -6.85
N ASP A 54 2.58 15.93 -5.88
CA ASP A 54 2.93 15.13 -4.69
C ASP A 54 3.30 13.67 -5.00
N GLU A 55 2.79 13.08 -6.08
CA GLU A 55 3.11 11.69 -6.46
C GLU A 55 4.61 11.49 -6.72
N VAL A 56 5.32 12.53 -7.15
CA VAL A 56 6.78 12.53 -7.33
C VAL A 56 7.49 12.19 -6.02
N ALA A 57 7.13 12.88 -4.92
CA ALA A 57 7.74 12.65 -3.61
C ALA A 57 7.34 11.28 -3.03
N HIS A 58 6.10 10.85 -3.24
CA HIS A 58 5.63 9.54 -2.79
C HIS A 58 6.32 8.38 -3.49
N VAL A 59 6.42 8.43 -4.82
CA VAL A 59 7.14 7.41 -5.61
C VAL A 59 8.62 7.45 -5.26
N GLY A 60 9.24 8.63 -5.19
CA GLY A 60 10.65 8.79 -4.81
C GLY A 60 10.96 8.18 -3.44
N GLY A 61 10.20 8.55 -2.41
CA GLY A 61 10.37 7.96 -1.07
C GLY A 61 10.08 6.47 -1.01
N GLY A 62 9.09 5.99 -1.78
CA GLY A 62 8.78 4.56 -1.89
C GLY A 62 9.89 3.75 -2.52
N LEU A 63 10.48 4.26 -3.60
CA LEU A 63 11.65 3.67 -4.23
C LEU A 63 12.86 3.70 -3.30
N GLY A 64 13.06 4.76 -2.53
CA GLY A 64 14.12 4.83 -1.51
C GLY A 64 13.99 3.74 -0.44
N CYS A 65 12.77 3.53 0.04
CA CYS A 65 12.45 2.46 0.99
C CYS A 65 12.74 1.07 0.39
N LEU A 66 12.24 0.81 -0.82
CA LEU A 66 12.31 -0.51 -1.45
C LEU A 66 13.71 -0.86 -1.98
N GLN A 67 14.45 0.12 -2.51
CA GLN A 67 15.76 -0.12 -3.14
C GLN A 67 16.92 -0.06 -2.13
N TYR A 68 16.85 0.86 -1.17
CA TYR A 68 17.98 1.18 -0.29
C TYR A 68 17.68 1.01 1.19
N GLY A 69 16.42 0.77 1.57
CA GLY A 69 16.01 0.77 2.97
C GLY A 69 16.16 2.14 3.64
N ASP A 70 16.14 3.23 2.86
CA ASP A 70 16.18 4.60 3.38
C ASP A 70 14.76 5.13 3.57
N TYR A 71 14.40 5.41 4.82
CA TYR A 71 13.08 5.84 5.24
C TYR A 71 12.98 7.35 5.49
N ARG A 72 14.02 8.11 5.18
CA ARG A 72 14.11 9.55 5.50
C ARG A 72 13.52 10.48 4.44
N LEU A 73 13.29 9.99 3.23
CA LEU A 73 12.92 10.84 2.09
C LEU A 73 11.54 11.51 2.24
N ASN A 74 10.60 10.85 2.92
CA ASN A 74 9.22 11.35 3.03
C ASN A 74 8.55 10.79 4.31
N PRO A 75 9.14 11.05 5.48
CA PRO A 75 8.83 10.30 6.72
C PRO A 75 7.41 10.54 7.25
N GLU A 76 6.75 11.62 6.84
CA GLU A 76 5.43 12.03 7.32
C GLU A 76 4.27 11.15 6.83
N ASN A 77 4.47 10.39 5.75
CA ASN A 77 3.41 9.62 5.12
C ASN A 77 3.33 8.15 5.60
N GLY A 78 4.28 7.69 6.43
CA GLY A 78 4.31 6.32 6.97
C GLY A 78 4.81 5.28 5.97
N ILE A 79 5.49 4.23 6.46
CA ILE A 79 6.29 3.34 5.60
C ILE A 79 5.46 2.44 4.69
N LEU A 80 4.32 1.92 5.17
CA LEU A 80 3.47 1.02 4.37
C LEU A 80 2.87 1.70 3.13
N PRO A 81 2.16 2.84 3.23
CA PRO A 81 1.63 3.50 2.05
C PRO A 81 2.74 4.03 1.14
N GLN A 82 3.86 4.49 1.71
CA GLN A 82 5.05 4.91 0.95
C GLN A 82 5.67 3.77 0.14
N GLY A 83 5.84 2.59 0.75
CA GLY A 83 6.34 1.41 0.04
C GLY A 83 5.40 1.00 -1.08
N LEU A 84 4.08 1.06 -0.84
CA LEU A 84 3.08 0.72 -1.84
C LEU A 84 3.10 1.69 -3.03
N SER A 85 3.30 2.99 -2.82
CA SER A 85 3.39 3.99 -3.91
C SER A 85 4.60 3.77 -4.82
N GLY A 86 5.72 3.28 -4.28
CA GLY A 86 6.91 2.94 -5.06
C GLY A 86 6.90 1.55 -5.71
N LEU A 87 6.00 0.65 -5.30
CA LEU A 87 6.09 -0.79 -5.62
C LEU A 87 5.98 -1.08 -7.12
N ALA A 88 5.01 -0.49 -7.80
CA ALA A 88 4.80 -0.71 -9.23
C ALA A 88 6.04 -0.26 -10.04
N MET A 89 6.60 0.90 -9.71
CA MET A 89 7.81 1.43 -10.35
C MET A 89 9.04 0.59 -10.04
N TYR A 90 9.18 0.10 -8.81
CA TYR A 90 10.27 -0.79 -8.41
C TYR A 90 10.26 -2.10 -9.20
N ILE A 91 9.09 -2.75 -9.31
CA ILE A 91 8.87 -3.96 -10.11
C ILE A 91 9.10 -3.67 -11.60
N GLY A 92 8.67 -2.50 -12.08
CA GLY A 92 8.89 -2.03 -13.44
C GLY A 92 10.35 -1.71 -13.79
N GLY A 93 11.27 -1.82 -12.83
CA GLY A 93 12.70 -1.62 -13.07
C GLY A 93 13.17 -0.17 -12.93
N VAL A 94 12.30 0.77 -12.54
CA VAL A 94 12.69 2.17 -12.27
C VAL A 94 13.67 2.19 -11.09
N ARG A 95 14.73 2.98 -11.21
CA ARG A 95 15.78 3.13 -10.19
C ARG A 95 15.94 4.58 -9.83
N LEU A 96 16.10 4.86 -8.53
CA LEU A 96 16.57 6.18 -8.13
C LEU A 96 18.03 6.33 -8.57
N PRO A 97 18.48 7.58 -8.80
CA PRO A 97 19.89 7.85 -8.94
C PRO A 97 20.67 7.22 -7.79
N GLY A 98 21.78 6.56 -8.10
CA GLY A 98 22.64 5.97 -7.09
C GLY A 98 23.11 7.02 -6.09
N VAL A 99 23.49 6.59 -4.90
CA VAL A 99 24.13 7.46 -3.90
C VAL A 99 25.51 7.85 -4.43
N SER A 100 25.58 8.96 -5.17
CA SER A 100 26.79 9.50 -5.76
C SER A 100 27.53 10.43 -4.78
N ASP A 101 28.73 10.86 -5.16
CA ASP A 101 29.55 11.78 -4.36
C ASP A 101 28.74 12.99 -3.90
N ALA A 102 28.87 13.37 -2.63
CA ALA A 102 28.12 14.46 -2.02
C ALA A 102 28.35 15.85 -2.65
N GLY A 103 29.30 15.98 -3.58
CA GLY A 103 29.50 17.19 -4.39
C GLY A 103 28.62 17.27 -5.64
N THR A 104 27.89 16.21 -5.98
CA THR A 104 26.97 16.16 -7.12
C THR A 104 25.54 16.52 -6.68
N ARG A 105 24.68 16.87 -7.64
CA ARG A 105 23.28 17.20 -7.35
C ARG A 105 22.52 16.01 -6.76
N GLU A 106 22.76 14.78 -7.23
CA GLU A 106 22.08 13.60 -6.68
C GLU A 106 22.60 13.24 -5.28
N GLY A 107 23.92 13.33 -5.05
CA GLY A 107 24.49 13.15 -3.73
C GLY A 107 23.95 14.16 -2.71
N MET A 108 23.72 15.40 -3.13
CA MET A 108 23.06 16.42 -2.31
C MET A 108 21.59 16.08 -2.05
N ALA A 109 20.86 15.61 -3.06
CA ALA A 109 19.47 15.18 -2.90
C ALA A 109 19.34 14.05 -1.86
N TRP A 110 20.23 13.06 -1.90
CA TRP A 110 20.31 12.03 -0.86
C TRP A 110 20.65 12.61 0.51
N ARG A 111 21.66 13.48 0.60
CA ARG A 111 22.12 14.09 1.86
C ARG A 111 21.02 14.85 2.58
N TYR A 112 20.23 15.62 1.85
CA TYR A 112 19.13 16.42 2.39
C TYR A 112 17.78 15.69 2.41
N SER A 113 17.77 14.42 1.96
CA SER A 113 16.56 13.62 1.86
C SER A 113 15.49 14.30 1.00
N ASP A 114 15.91 14.89 -0.12
CA ASP A 114 15.06 15.60 -1.07
C ASP A 114 14.30 14.58 -1.95
N SER A 115 13.14 14.16 -1.47
CA SER A 115 12.25 13.23 -2.19
C SER A 115 11.74 13.78 -3.52
N TRP A 116 11.62 15.09 -3.65
CA TRP A 116 11.13 15.75 -4.87
C TRP A 116 12.16 15.62 -5.98
N GLU A 117 13.42 15.96 -5.71
CA GLU A 117 14.50 15.84 -6.70
C GLU A 117 14.75 14.38 -7.08
N LEU A 118 14.84 13.47 -6.10
CA LEU A 118 15.08 12.05 -6.38
C LEU A 118 13.92 11.41 -7.16
N GLY A 119 12.67 11.73 -6.79
CA GLY A 119 11.49 11.26 -7.49
C GLY A 119 11.38 11.83 -8.91
N TRP A 120 11.69 13.13 -9.09
CA TRP A 120 11.65 13.78 -10.39
C TRP A 120 12.62 13.11 -11.36
N ARG A 121 13.86 12.91 -10.93
CA ARG A 121 14.89 12.23 -11.73
C ARG A 121 14.43 10.83 -12.14
N ALA A 122 13.89 10.06 -11.21
CA ALA A 122 13.46 8.69 -11.50
C ALA A 122 12.27 8.59 -12.47
N LEU A 123 11.45 9.64 -12.59
CA LEU A 123 10.25 9.65 -13.43
C LEU A 123 10.46 10.34 -14.78
N TYR A 124 11.40 11.28 -14.87
CA TYR A 124 11.53 12.19 -16.02
C TYR A 124 12.92 12.25 -16.65
N GLU A 125 13.94 11.63 -16.05
CA GLU A 125 15.29 11.48 -16.63
C GLU A 125 15.56 10.02 -17.01
#